data_AF-G0NUP4-F1
#
_entry.id   AF-G0NUP4-F1
#
_cell.length_a   1.000
_cell.length_b   1.000
_cell.length_c   1.000
_cell.angle_alpha   90.00
_cell.angle_beta   90.00
_cell.angle_gamma   90.00
#
_symmetry.space_group_name_H-M   'P 1'
#
loop_
_entity.id
_entity.type
_entity.pdbx_description
1 polymer ?
#
loop_
_entity_poly.entity_id
_entity_poly.type
_entity_poly.pdbx_seq_one_letter_code
_entity_poly.pdbx_strand_id
1 'polypeptide(L)'
;MLLFILLFSINPVFSENCIFNVHYVTQSSSFPSNCSQIIGRFRIDENSQMTNDQLNNLFKNIREIRGVLQIWNTQMTTVTFTKSIQNITGDPLDRGLSIMNNTKLTSLNISSLMNSNEKVEIQNNPNLNLQKMCSVIHDVFFNRRFISNNSFDCGCEINGPFKWPKVKTFPENCVVLYGNLKIQGNAPPFEVLYRLLTVTKIYGSLEFESTNLETLGFLQNLQDIESGEDAETTFRLDSNWYLRRLDLIKLQSIKSRNPDSDARFFQNDELCLDPAFVQLLARSSLRKIESNSGMEYCGLDKINNPSTYCTGKLSSMNDRCIRYLGNIIYTNGVGDYSENINATKIPQADIKKMQQLEFVFGGIYIHGTALTNFSLPNLEEIYQMAAVRTPTGDRFEPWYALVLRKNDYLTEVSFPNLKMVFRDLLLVANANLTTDNDLCRKIANSVRVHGAIGMNSLYDCSLFFIEKKSIRVLFTGPSLPAVTTDGS
;
A
#
# COMPACT_ATOMS: atom_id res chain seq x y z
N MET A 1 -7.92 -19.58 36.40
CA MET A 1 -8.00 -18.53 37.43
C MET A 1 -8.82 -17.40 36.83
N LEU A 2 -10.08 -17.26 37.27
CA LEU A 2 -10.96 -16.14 36.92
C LEU A 2 -10.36 -14.82 37.42
N LEU A 3 -10.46 -13.74 36.64
CA LEU A 3 -11.17 -12.52 37.09
C LEU A 3 -11.36 -11.49 35.96
N PHE A 4 -12.65 -11.23 35.67
CA PHE A 4 -13.27 -9.95 35.32
C PHE A 4 -12.40 -8.74 34.96
N ILE A 5 -12.60 -8.22 33.74
CA ILE A 5 -12.65 -6.76 33.52
C ILE A 5 -13.90 -6.43 32.70
N LEU A 6 -14.76 -5.68 33.39
CA LEU A 6 -16.04 -5.07 33.05
C LEU A 6 -16.32 -4.75 31.57
N LEU A 7 -17.44 -5.32 31.13
CA LEU A 7 -18.36 -4.74 30.15
C LEU A 7 -18.74 -3.31 30.57
N PHE A 8 -18.30 -2.31 29.80
CA PHE A 8 -19.06 -1.08 29.63
C PHE A 8 -19.92 -1.22 28.38
N SER A 9 -20.89 -2.12 28.44
CA SER A 9 -22.05 -2.04 27.55
C SER A 9 -22.93 -0.92 28.08
N ILE A 10 -22.69 0.30 27.62
CA ILE A 10 -23.73 1.33 27.63
C ILE A 10 -24.77 0.80 26.64
N ASN A 11 -25.78 0.09 27.14
CA ASN A 11 -26.96 -0.20 26.34
C ASN A 11 -27.55 1.17 25.97
N PRO A 12 -27.56 1.59 24.69
CA PRO A 12 -28.42 2.70 24.33
C PRO A 12 -29.82 2.20 24.64
N VAL A 13 -30.53 2.92 25.51
CA VAL A 13 -31.96 2.71 25.72
C VAL A 13 -32.61 2.87 24.36
N PHE A 14 -32.91 1.76 23.69
CA PHE A 14 -33.69 1.74 22.47
C PHE A 14 -35.11 2.17 22.87
N SER A 15 -35.37 3.47 22.72
CA SER A 15 -36.70 4.01 22.83
C SER A 15 -37.39 3.80 21.49
N GLU A 16 -38.39 2.91 21.43
CA GLU A 16 -39.26 2.75 20.25
C GLU A 16 -39.86 4.09 19.78
N ASN A 17 -39.91 5.09 20.67
CA ASN A 17 -40.41 6.43 20.40
C ASN A 17 -39.47 7.30 19.52
N CYS A 18 -38.30 6.82 19.11
CA CYS A 18 -37.35 7.57 18.27
C CYS A 18 -37.31 7.09 16.80
N ILE A 19 -38.29 6.30 16.38
CA ILE A 19 -38.46 5.91 14.98
C ILE A 19 -39.12 7.07 14.21
N PHE A 20 -38.50 7.50 13.11
CA PHE A 20 -38.98 8.61 12.28
C PHE A 20 -38.77 8.30 10.80
N ASN A 21 -39.83 7.81 10.15
CA ASN A 21 -39.87 7.52 8.72
C ASN A 21 -40.93 8.39 8.05
N VAL A 22 -40.49 9.34 7.22
CA VAL A 22 -41.39 10.21 6.47
C VAL A 22 -40.85 10.45 5.07
N HIS A 23 -41.73 10.65 4.10
CA HIS A 23 -41.27 10.94 2.75
C HIS A 23 -40.66 12.34 2.63
N TYR A 24 -41.21 13.33 3.34
CA TYR A 24 -40.70 14.70 3.47
C TYR A 24 -41.02 15.25 4.86
N VAL A 25 -40.09 15.99 5.46
CA VAL A 25 -40.22 16.56 6.81
C VAL A 25 -40.98 17.88 6.75
N THR A 26 -42.17 17.91 7.32
CA THR A 26 -43.03 19.11 7.41
C THR A 26 -43.23 19.55 8.86
N GLN A 27 -43.84 20.71 9.06
CA GLN A 27 -44.29 21.17 10.38
C GLN A 27 -45.30 20.21 11.04
N SER A 28 -46.07 19.47 10.24
CA SER A 28 -47.06 18.49 10.71
C SER A 28 -46.48 17.09 10.92
N SER A 29 -45.19 16.90 10.64
CA SER A 29 -44.53 15.61 10.86
C SER A 29 -44.45 15.34 12.36
N SER A 30 -44.86 14.14 12.79
CA SER A 30 -44.76 13.69 14.18
C SER A 30 -43.30 13.40 14.56
N PHE A 31 -42.48 14.45 14.59
CA PHE A 31 -41.06 14.34 14.90
C PHE A 31 -40.88 13.90 16.36
N PRO A 32 -40.06 12.88 16.62
CA PRO A 32 -39.94 12.33 17.96
C PRO A 32 -39.28 13.32 18.92
N SER A 33 -39.86 13.45 20.10
CA SER A 33 -39.35 14.36 21.14
C SER A 33 -38.39 13.64 22.09
N ASN A 34 -37.46 14.39 22.68
CA ASN A 34 -36.45 13.88 23.64
C ASN A 34 -35.54 12.76 23.11
N CYS A 35 -35.33 12.69 21.80
CA CYS A 35 -34.40 11.75 21.18
C CYS A 35 -33.02 12.40 20.97
N SER A 36 -31.96 11.65 21.26
CA SER A 36 -30.59 11.96 20.81
C SER A 36 -30.16 11.14 19.60
N GLN A 37 -30.85 10.03 19.35
CA GLN A 37 -30.72 9.18 18.18
C GLN A 37 -32.09 9.09 17.50
N ILE A 38 -32.14 9.18 16.18
CA ILE A 38 -33.35 8.90 15.39
C ILE A 38 -33.11 7.76 14.43
N ILE A 39 -34.10 6.88 14.27
CA ILE A 39 -34.03 5.72 13.40
C ILE A 39 -35.04 5.89 12.27
N GLY A 40 -34.58 5.95 11.04
CA GLY A 40 -35.46 5.95 9.88
C GLY A 40 -34.89 6.68 8.67
N ARG A 41 -35.76 6.84 7.67
CA ARG A 41 -35.47 7.49 6.40
C ARG A 41 -36.36 8.71 6.26
N PHE A 42 -35.74 9.86 5.98
CA PHE A 42 -36.45 11.11 5.80
C PHE A 42 -35.76 12.05 4.82
N ARG A 43 -36.57 12.89 4.18
CA ARG A 43 -36.13 13.88 3.19
C ARG A 43 -36.54 15.28 3.62
N ILE A 44 -35.67 16.23 3.33
CA ILE A 44 -35.93 17.66 3.36
C ILE A 44 -35.81 18.15 1.94
N ASP A 45 -36.88 18.70 1.39
CA ASP A 45 -37.00 19.09 0.00
C ASP A 45 -37.88 20.33 -0.20
N GLU A 46 -38.23 20.65 -1.45
CA GLU A 46 -39.13 21.76 -1.78
C GLU A 46 -40.55 21.60 -1.19
N ASN A 47 -40.99 20.38 -0.90
CA ASN A 47 -42.31 20.06 -0.33
C ASN A 47 -42.34 20.17 1.21
N SER A 48 -41.16 20.19 1.83
CA SER A 48 -41.02 20.23 3.28
C SER A 48 -41.56 21.52 3.90
N GLN A 49 -41.45 22.66 3.19
CA GLN A 49 -41.87 23.99 3.66
C GLN A 49 -41.26 24.38 5.02
N MET A 50 -40.04 23.91 5.31
CA MET A 50 -39.32 24.16 6.56
C MET A 50 -38.21 25.20 6.36
N THR A 51 -38.08 26.14 7.29
CA THR A 51 -36.92 27.04 7.35
C THR A 51 -35.73 26.36 8.03
N ASN A 52 -34.51 26.86 7.78
CA ASN A 52 -33.32 26.33 8.46
C ASN A 52 -33.40 26.50 9.99
N ASP A 53 -34.06 27.54 10.51
CA ASP A 53 -34.28 27.72 11.96
C ASP A 53 -35.25 26.69 12.54
N GLN A 54 -36.31 26.34 11.81
CA GLN A 54 -37.21 25.27 12.21
C GLN A 54 -36.49 23.92 12.25
N LEU A 55 -35.66 23.64 11.24
CA LEU A 55 -34.83 22.42 11.21
C LEU A 55 -33.78 22.42 12.31
N ASN A 56 -33.12 23.55 12.58
CA ASN A 56 -32.16 23.69 13.69
C ASN A 56 -32.83 23.33 15.02
N ASN A 57 -34.04 23.84 15.26
CA ASN A 57 -34.80 23.53 16.47
C ASN A 57 -35.23 22.06 16.54
N LEU A 58 -35.62 21.47 15.40
CA LEU A 58 -36.04 20.08 15.30
C LEU A 58 -34.89 19.10 15.60
N PHE A 59 -33.71 19.38 15.02
CA PHE A 59 -32.54 18.53 15.12
C PHE A 59 -31.57 18.89 16.26
N LYS A 60 -31.86 19.91 17.09
CA LYS A 60 -30.93 20.46 18.10
C LYS A 60 -30.31 19.42 19.05
N ASN A 61 -31.07 18.38 19.40
CA ASN A 61 -30.66 17.33 20.32
C ASN A 61 -30.18 16.06 19.61
N ILE A 62 -30.37 15.96 18.30
CA ILE A 62 -29.97 14.79 17.52
C ILE A 62 -28.47 14.76 17.39
N ARG A 63 -27.86 13.63 17.74
CA ARG A 63 -26.44 13.33 17.59
C ARG A 63 -26.22 12.15 16.66
N GLU A 64 -27.19 11.25 16.56
CA GLU A 64 -27.08 10.06 15.71
C GLU A 64 -28.32 9.89 14.82
N ILE A 65 -28.07 9.59 13.55
CA ILE A 65 -29.09 9.14 12.60
C ILE A 65 -28.77 7.68 12.27
N ARG A 66 -29.75 6.80 12.48
CA ARG A 66 -29.72 5.43 11.97
C ARG A 66 -30.64 5.31 10.76
N GLY A 67 -30.08 5.39 9.56
CA GLY A 67 -30.79 5.41 8.30
C GLY A 67 -30.42 6.62 7.46
N VAL A 68 -31.36 7.11 6.66
CA VAL A 68 -31.05 7.99 5.52
C VAL A 68 -31.59 9.39 5.73
N LEU A 69 -30.72 10.39 5.58
CA LEU A 69 -31.04 11.81 5.49
C LEU A 69 -30.82 12.33 4.07
N GLN A 70 -31.91 12.77 3.42
CA GLN A 70 -31.87 13.38 2.09
C GLN A 70 -32.19 14.87 2.17
N ILE A 71 -31.40 15.72 1.52
CA ILE A 71 -31.60 17.18 1.44
C ILE A 71 -31.57 17.57 -0.04
N TRP A 72 -32.73 17.60 -0.69
CA TRP A 72 -32.82 17.63 -2.15
C TRP A 72 -33.62 18.84 -2.64
N ASN A 73 -33.20 19.48 -3.75
CA ASN A 73 -33.97 20.54 -4.43
C ASN A 73 -34.46 21.69 -3.53
N THR A 74 -33.85 21.92 -2.37
CA THR A 74 -34.31 22.91 -1.41
C THR A 74 -33.97 24.32 -1.89
N GLN A 75 -34.72 25.31 -1.39
CA GLN A 75 -34.42 26.73 -1.60
C GLN A 75 -33.47 27.30 -0.52
N MET A 76 -32.92 26.44 0.35
CA MET A 76 -32.05 26.86 1.45
C MET A 76 -30.71 27.35 0.92
N THR A 77 -30.22 28.43 1.51
CA THR A 77 -28.87 28.93 1.25
C THR A 77 -27.81 28.26 2.14
N THR A 78 -28.24 27.74 3.29
CA THR A 78 -27.35 27.11 4.27
C THR A 78 -28.03 25.89 4.89
N VAL A 79 -27.24 24.88 5.23
CA VAL A 79 -27.67 23.71 6.02
C VAL A 79 -26.83 23.68 7.29
N THR A 80 -27.41 24.14 8.40
CA THR A 80 -26.71 24.22 9.70
C THR A 80 -27.21 23.23 10.74
N PHE A 81 -28.42 22.69 10.57
CA PHE A 81 -29.02 21.78 11.55
C PHE A 81 -28.24 20.46 11.69
N THR A 82 -27.47 20.10 10.66
CA THR A 82 -26.56 18.96 10.65
C THR A 82 -25.30 19.16 11.50
N LYS A 83 -25.02 20.38 11.97
CA LYS A 83 -23.81 20.69 12.75
C LYS A 83 -23.69 19.80 13.99
N SER A 84 -24.80 19.38 14.56
CA SER A 84 -24.81 18.63 15.81
C SER A 84 -24.79 17.11 15.63
N ILE A 85 -24.96 16.63 14.39
CA ILE A 85 -24.93 15.21 14.05
C ILE A 85 -23.49 14.72 14.07
N GLN A 86 -23.28 13.64 14.80
CA GLN A 86 -21.99 12.99 15.01
C GLN A 86 -21.87 11.67 14.26
N ASN A 87 -22.97 10.93 14.14
CA ASN A 87 -22.98 9.60 13.54
C ASN A 87 -24.14 9.48 12.55
N ILE A 88 -23.87 8.94 11.36
CA ILE A 88 -24.90 8.53 10.38
C ILE A 88 -24.60 7.07 10.03
N THR A 89 -25.47 6.16 10.43
CA THR A 89 -25.21 4.72 10.25
C THR A 89 -26.43 3.99 9.72
N GLY A 90 -26.23 2.88 9.03
CA GLY A 90 -27.33 2.15 8.42
C GLY A 90 -26.83 1.02 7.54
N ASP A 91 -27.50 0.83 6.41
CA ASP A 91 -27.08 -0.14 5.40
C ASP A 91 -25.86 0.41 4.64
N PRO A 92 -24.69 -0.27 4.65
CA PRO A 92 -23.49 0.21 3.96
C PRO A 92 -23.67 0.47 2.45
N LEU A 93 -24.70 -0.11 1.83
CA LEU A 93 -25.02 0.10 0.43
C LEU A 93 -25.75 1.42 0.18
N ASP A 94 -26.43 1.95 1.19
CA ASP A 94 -27.21 3.18 1.12
C ASP A 94 -26.35 4.44 1.11
N ARG A 95 -26.99 5.51 0.65
CA ARG A 95 -26.48 6.88 0.72
C ARG A 95 -27.05 7.55 1.97
N GLY A 96 -26.52 7.19 3.14
CA GLY A 96 -26.98 7.65 4.45
C GLY A 96 -27.10 9.17 4.56
N LEU A 97 -26.22 9.91 3.87
CA LEU A 97 -26.35 11.35 3.67
C LEU A 97 -26.34 11.69 2.19
N SER A 98 -27.43 12.27 1.68
CA SER A 98 -27.54 12.70 0.28
C SER A 98 -27.99 14.16 0.17
N ILE A 99 -27.19 15.01 -0.47
CA ILE A 99 -27.43 16.44 -0.64
C ILE A 99 -27.35 16.75 -2.13
N MET A 100 -28.52 16.93 -2.77
CA MET A 100 -28.60 16.96 -4.22
C MET A 100 -29.40 18.14 -4.76
N ASN A 101 -28.96 18.71 -5.88
CA ASN A 101 -29.74 19.68 -6.67
C ASN A 101 -30.21 20.93 -5.88
N ASN A 102 -29.52 21.31 -4.80
CA ASN A 102 -29.84 22.51 -4.04
C ASN A 102 -29.15 23.71 -4.69
N THR A 103 -29.82 24.32 -5.67
CA THR A 103 -29.24 25.36 -6.53
C THR A 103 -28.80 26.62 -5.79
N LYS A 104 -29.40 26.93 -4.63
CA LYS A 104 -29.07 28.10 -3.80
C LYS A 104 -28.12 27.80 -2.64
N LEU A 105 -27.81 26.53 -2.40
CA LEU A 105 -27.03 26.12 -1.23
C LEU A 105 -25.57 26.57 -1.40
N THR A 106 -25.09 27.41 -0.48
CA THR A 106 -23.71 27.92 -0.48
C THR A 106 -22.84 27.25 0.58
N SER A 107 -23.45 26.74 1.66
CA SER A 107 -22.72 26.15 2.78
C SER A 107 -23.46 24.99 3.44
N LEU A 108 -22.65 24.00 3.84
CA LEU A 108 -23.05 22.81 4.59
C LEU A 108 -22.20 22.75 5.86
N ASN A 109 -22.80 22.41 7.00
CA ASN A 109 -22.07 22.20 8.24
C ASN A 109 -22.23 20.77 8.78
N ILE A 110 -21.26 19.92 8.48
CA ILE A 110 -21.14 18.56 9.01
C ILE A 110 -19.92 18.42 9.93
N SER A 111 -19.43 19.53 10.50
CA SER A 111 -18.15 19.58 11.23
C SER A 111 -18.04 18.65 12.45
N SER A 112 -19.16 18.22 13.03
CA SER A 112 -19.17 17.29 14.17
C SER A 112 -19.28 15.82 13.76
N LEU A 113 -19.41 15.52 12.46
CA LEU A 113 -19.54 14.15 11.99
C LEU A 113 -18.22 13.40 12.23
N MET A 114 -18.29 12.30 12.97
CA MET A 114 -17.15 11.49 13.38
C MET A 114 -17.18 10.09 12.75
N ASN A 115 -18.36 9.56 12.46
CA ASN A 115 -18.48 8.20 11.95
C ASN A 115 -19.66 8.03 10.97
N SER A 116 -19.45 7.18 9.98
CA SER A 116 -20.50 6.63 9.12
C SER A 116 -20.07 5.29 8.53
N ASN A 117 -20.95 4.29 8.53
CA ASN A 117 -20.77 3.06 7.76
C ASN A 117 -21.49 3.10 6.38
N GLU A 118 -22.25 4.16 6.09
CA GLU A 118 -22.96 4.39 4.82
C GLU A 118 -22.18 5.32 3.88
N LYS A 119 -22.67 5.48 2.65
CA LYS A 119 -22.08 6.38 1.63
C LYS A 119 -22.60 7.81 1.77
N VAL A 120 -21.80 8.78 1.33
CA VAL A 120 -22.23 10.17 1.15
C VAL A 120 -22.40 10.52 -0.32
N GLU A 121 -23.43 11.29 -0.64
CA GLU A 121 -23.63 11.87 -1.97
C GLU A 121 -23.86 13.38 -1.86
N ILE A 122 -23.04 14.16 -2.53
CA ILE A 122 -23.18 15.63 -2.60
C ILE A 122 -23.00 16.07 -4.04
N GLN A 123 -24.11 16.21 -4.76
CA GLN A 123 -24.07 16.41 -6.20
C GLN A 123 -24.97 17.55 -6.69
N ASN A 124 -24.50 18.25 -7.73
CA ASN A 124 -25.27 19.26 -8.44
C ASN A 124 -25.76 20.40 -7.52
N ASN A 125 -24.94 20.84 -6.57
CA ASN A 125 -25.20 22.03 -5.77
C ASN A 125 -24.25 23.14 -6.24
N PRO A 126 -24.54 23.83 -7.37
CA PRO A 126 -23.56 24.66 -8.10
C PRO A 126 -22.93 25.80 -7.29
N ASN A 127 -23.57 26.24 -6.21
CA ASN A 127 -23.06 27.30 -5.34
C ASN A 127 -22.38 26.78 -4.05
N LEU A 128 -22.41 25.46 -3.80
CA LEU A 128 -21.92 24.87 -2.57
C LEU A 128 -20.41 24.76 -2.59
N ASN A 129 -19.76 25.33 -1.59
CA ASN A 129 -18.32 25.21 -1.41
C ASN A 129 -18.02 24.24 -0.25
N LEU A 130 -17.45 23.07 -0.57
CA LEU A 130 -17.11 22.03 0.42
C LEU A 130 -15.71 22.17 1.03
N GLN A 131 -14.92 23.19 0.66
CA GLN A 131 -13.51 23.30 1.06
C GLN A 131 -13.30 23.14 2.57
N LYS A 132 -14.17 23.73 3.39
CA LYS A 132 -14.10 23.63 4.86
C LYS A 132 -14.51 22.28 5.42
N MET A 133 -15.26 21.47 4.66
CA MET A 133 -15.77 20.16 5.05
C MET A 133 -14.92 19.00 4.52
N CYS A 134 -13.94 19.27 3.65
CA CYS A 134 -13.17 18.20 3.00
C CYS A 134 -12.42 17.28 3.95
N SER A 135 -11.87 17.79 5.07
CA SER A 135 -11.23 16.93 6.08
C SER A 135 -12.23 15.95 6.66
N VAL A 136 -13.38 16.44 7.14
CA VAL A 136 -14.41 15.59 7.73
C VAL A 136 -14.95 14.57 6.73
N ILE A 137 -15.18 14.99 5.48
CA ILE A 137 -15.63 14.09 4.42
C ILE A 137 -14.59 12.99 4.16
N HIS A 138 -13.32 13.36 4.09
CA HIS A 138 -12.21 12.43 3.90
C HIS A 138 -12.10 11.43 5.06
N ASP A 139 -12.13 11.92 6.29
CA ASP A 139 -11.94 11.10 7.49
C ASP A 139 -13.09 10.11 7.68
N VAL A 140 -14.34 10.57 7.50
CA VAL A 140 -15.55 9.79 7.76
C VAL A 140 -15.89 8.85 6.60
N PHE A 141 -15.85 9.33 5.36
CA PHE A 141 -16.34 8.57 4.22
C PHE A 141 -15.23 7.96 3.37
N PHE A 142 -14.03 8.54 3.38
CA PHE A 142 -12.91 8.13 2.53
C PHE A 142 -13.33 7.95 1.07
N ASN A 143 -13.48 6.72 0.57
CA ASN A 143 -13.89 6.38 -0.80
C ASN A 143 -15.37 6.05 -0.95
N ARG A 144 -16.15 6.05 0.14
CA ARG A 144 -17.62 5.81 0.14
C ARG A 144 -18.37 7.12 -0.15
N ARG A 145 -17.98 7.81 -1.21
CA ARG A 145 -18.44 9.17 -1.51
C ARG A 145 -18.71 9.39 -3.00
N PHE A 146 -19.68 10.25 -3.28
CA PHE A 146 -20.05 10.69 -4.63
C PHE A 146 -20.21 12.21 -4.62
N ILE A 147 -19.14 12.94 -4.92
CA ILE A 147 -19.12 14.40 -4.84
C ILE A 147 -18.75 14.98 -6.20
N SER A 148 -19.66 15.76 -6.78
CA SER A 148 -19.45 16.33 -8.11
C SER A 148 -20.38 17.49 -8.39
N ASN A 149 -19.97 18.40 -9.27
CA ASN A 149 -20.80 19.51 -9.76
C ASN A 149 -21.24 20.46 -8.62
N ASN A 150 -20.34 20.72 -7.67
CA ASN A 150 -20.49 21.80 -6.70
C ASN A 150 -19.52 22.96 -7.05
N SER A 151 -19.63 24.09 -6.36
CA SER A 151 -18.70 25.22 -6.57
C SER A 151 -17.25 24.83 -6.21
N PHE A 152 -17.10 23.96 -5.20
CA PHE A 152 -15.82 23.38 -4.83
C PHE A 152 -16.03 21.95 -4.31
N ASP A 153 -15.38 20.99 -4.96
CA ASP A 153 -15.35 19.58 -4.57
C ASP A 153 -14.03 19.23 -3.88
N CYS A 154 -14.03 18.21 -3.02
CA CYS A 154 -12.85 17.85 -2.22
C CYS A 154 -11.77 17.06 -2.99
N GLY A 155 -11.89 16.97 -4.31
CA GLY A 155 -11.10 16.14 -5.22
C GLY A 155 -11.98 15.64 -6.36
N CYS A 156 -11.40 14.90 -7.30
CA CYS A 156 -12.17 14.26 -8.38
C CYS A 156 -12.51 12.82 -7.99
N GLU A 157 -13.68 12.36 -8.42
CA GLU A 157 -14.18 11.02 -8.10
C GLU A 157 -13.98 10.06 -9.28
N ILE A 158 -13.43 8.87 -9.01
CA ILE A 158 -13.48 7.72 -9.91
C ILE A 158 -14.33 6.62 -9.27
N ASN A 159 -15.45 6.33 -9.92
CA ASN A 159 -16.37 5.28 -9.51
C ASN A 159 -16.37 4.16 -10.55
N GLY A 160 -15.68 3.07 -10.24
CA GLY A 160 -15.50 1.91 -11.12
C GLY A 160 -14.34 2.07 -12.12
N PRO A 161 -14.25 1.19 -13.15
CA PRO A 161 -13.11 1.17 -14.06
C PRO A 161 -12.90 2.48 -14.83
N PHE A 162 -11.65 2.90 -14.96
CA PHE A 162 -11.24 4.10 -15.69
C PHE A 162 -11.13 3.80 -17.18
N LYS A 163 -12.30 3.72 -17.83
CA LYS A 163 -12.47 3.41 -19.24
C LYS A 163 -13.43 4.38 -19.93
N TRP A 164 -13.54 4.26 -21.25
CA TRP A 164 -14.53 5.02 -22.02
C TRP A 164 -15.98 4.73 -21.58
N PRO A 165 -16.88 5.73 -21.64
CA PRO A 165 -16.64 7.12 -22.04
C PRO A 165 -16.12 8.03 -20.91
N LYS A 166 -16.08 7.55 -19.65
CA LYS A 166 -15.76 8.36 -18.46
C LYS A 166 -14.40 9.05 -18.55
N VAL A 167 -13.40 8.36 -19.08
CA VAL A 167 -12.03 8.89 -19.24
C VAL A 167 -11.99 10.15 -20.13
N LYS A 168 -12.89 10.28 -21.11
CA LYS A 168 -12.96 11.44 -22.02
C LYS A 168 -13.23 12.75 -21.29
N THR A 169 -14.12 12.68 -20.31
CA THR A 169 -14.66 13.83 -19.59
C THR A 169 -13.98 14.03 -18.25
N PHE A 170 -12.91 13.28 -17.97
CA PHE A 170 -12.18 13.41 -16.71
C PHE A 170 -11.48 14.79 -16.66
N PRO A 171 -11.54 15.51 -15.52
CA PRO A 171 -10.91 16.83 -15.40
C PRO A 171 -9.39 16.79 -15.59
N GLU A 172 -8.83 17.77 -16.29
CA GLU A 172 -7.37 17.87 -16.56
C GLU A 172 -6.56 18.42 -15.38
N ASN A 173 -7.20 19.16 -14.49
CA ASN A 173 -6.59 19.84 -13.35
C ASN A 173 -6.81 19.10 -12.02
N CYS A 174 -7.03 17.79 -12.07
CA CYS A 174 -7.28 16.99 -10.89
C CYS A 174 -6.02 16.79 -10.04
N VAL A 175 -5.95 17.42 -8.87
CA VAL A 175 -4.79 17.29 -7.97
C VAL A 175 -4.90 16.10 -7.01
N VAL A 176 -6.11 15.85 -6.51
CA VAL A 176 -6.42 14.78 -5.56
C VAL A 176 -7.54 13.92 -6.14
N LEU A 177 -7.26 12.62 -6.26
CA LEU A 177 -8.18 11.64 -6.78
C LEU A 177 -8.74 10.79 -5.64
N TYR A 178 -10.06 10.60 -5.63
CA TYR A 178 -10.76 9.66 -4.75
C TYR A 178 -11.31 8.49 -5.58
N GLY A 179 -11.12 7.28 -5.07
CA GLY A 179 -11.52 6.04 -5.73
C GLY A 179 -10.35 5.27 -6.35
N ASN A 180 -10.62 4.02 -6.68
CA ASN A 180 -9.62 3.09 -7.21
C ASN A 180 -9.37 3.38 -8.68
N LEU A 181 -8.11 3.63 -9.06
CA LEU A 181 -7.72 3.79 -10.45
C LEU A 181 -7.49 2.39 -11.04
N LYS A 182 -8.54 1.87 -11.68
CA LYS A 182 -8.53 0.56 -12.34
C LYS A 182 -8.53 0.70 -13.86
N ILE A 183 -7.48 0.25 -14.54
CA ILE A 183 -7.41 0.14 -16.00
C ILE A 183 -7.24 -1.33 -16.37
N GLN A 184 -8.12 -1.84 -17.24
CA GLN A 184 -8.12 -3.23 -17.65
C GLN A 184 -8.27 -3.37 -19.17
N GLY A 185 -7.51 -4.29 -19.76
CA GLY A 185 -7.53 -4.54 -21.20
C GLY A 185 -6.93 -3.37 -21.99
N ASN A 186 -7.53 -3.04 -23.14
CA ASN A 186 -7.05 -1.92 -23.96
C ASN A 186 -7.18 -0.60 -23.20
N ALA A 187 -6.04 -0.07 -22.76
CA ALA A 187 -5.98 1.17 -22.02
C ALA A 187 -6.43 2.34 -22.93
N PRO A 188 -7.02 3.40 -22.34
CA PRO A 188 -7.24 4.64 -23.07
C PRO A 188 -5.92 5.14 -23.72
N PRO A 189 -5.99 5.84 -24.86
CA PRO A 189 -4.81 6.44 -25.47
C PRO A 189 -4.05 7.31 -24.47
N PHE A 190 -2.72 7.32 -24.56
CA PHE A 190 -1.86 7.98 -23.57
C PHE A 190 -2.15 9.49 -23.49
N GLU A 191 -2.57 10.10 -24.59
CA GLU A 191 -3.03 11.50 -24.69
C GLU A 191 -4.20 11.79 -23.74
N VAL A 192 -5.08 10.81 -23.53
CA VAL A 192 -6.20 10.92 -22.59
C VAL A 192 -5.75 10.63 -21.16
N LEU A 193 -4.80 9.70 -20.98
CA LEU A 193 -4.25 9.39 -19.66
C LEU A 193 -3.46 10.56 -19.05
N TYR A 194 -2.89 11.45 -19.87
CA TYR A 194 -2.27 12.69 -19.39
C TYR A 194 -3.22 13.63 -18.61
N ARG A 195 -4.54 13.40 -18.64
CA ARG A 195 -5.47 14.08 -17.72
C ARG A 195 -5.16 13.80 -16.24
N LEU A 196 -4.48 12.67 -15.96
CA LEU A 196 -4.01 12.30 -14.63
C LEU A 196 -2.63 12.89 -14.28
N LEU A 197 -2.01 13.65 -15.19
CA LEU A 197 -0.66 14.20 -15.00
C LEU A 197 -0.59 15.17 -13.81
N THR A 198 -1.67 15.85 -13.47
CA THR A 198 -1.73 16.78 -12.33
C THR A 198 -2.00 16.10 -10.99
N VAL A 199 -2.33 14.80 -11.01
CA VAL A 199 -2.65 14.03 -9.80
C VAL A 199 -1.38 13.85 -8.98
N THR A 200 -1.44 14.33 -7.74
CA THR A 200 -0.36 14.19 -6.75
C THR A 200 -0.72 13.20 -5.65
N LYS A 201 -2.01 12.95 -5.43
CA LYS A 201 -2.51 12.07 -4.38
C LYS A 201 -3.68 11.22 -4.86
N ILE A 202 -3.64 9.94 -4.52
CA ILE A 202 -4.72 8.98 -4.76
C ILE A 202 -5.17 8.41 -3.42
N TYR A 203 -6.43 8.66 -3.08
CA TYR A 203 -7.14 7.94 -2.04
C TYR A 203 -7.89 6.79 -2.70
N GLY A 204 -7.25 5.63 -2.81
CA GLY A 204 -7.69 4.46 -3.55
C GLY A 204 -6.55 3.51 -3.87
N SER A 205 -6.87 2.38 -4.49
CA SER A 205 -5.89 1.44 -5.04
C SER A 205 -5.48 1.81 -6.47
N LEU A 206 -4.31 1.34 -6.88
CA LEU A 206 -3.85 1.32 -8.27
C LEU A 206 -3.94 -0.11 -8.81
N GLU A 207 -4.73 -0.31 -9.86
CA GLU A 207 -4.99 -1.64 -10.46
C GLU A 207 -4.84 -1.58 -11.98
N PHE A 208 -3.80 -2.23 -12.50
CA PHE A 208 -3.57 -2.36 -13.95
C PHE A 208 -3.53 -3.83 -14.33
N GLU A 209 -4.51 -4.26 -15.14
CA GLU A 209 -4.73 -5.66 -15.46
C GLU A 209 -4.81 -5.88 -16.98
N SER A 210 -3.95 -6.74 -17.52
CA SER A 210 -3.96 -7.11 -18.96
C SER A 210 -3.91 -5.90 -19.90
N THR A 211 -3.13 -4.87 -19.54
CA THR A 211 -3.06 -3.63 -20.32
C THR A 211 -1.98 -3.65 -21.39
N ASN A 212 -2.18 -2.81 -22.42
CA ASN A 212 -1.18 -2.52 -23.45
C ASN A 212 -0.27 -1.32 -23.09
N LEU A 213 -0.19 -0.97 -21.81
CA LEU A 213 0.65 0.13 -21.34
C LEU A 213 2.12 -0.30 -21.28
N GLU A 214 3.00 0.55 -21.82
CA GLU A 214 4.46 0.36 -21.68
C GLU A 214 5.02 1.00 -20.39
N THR A 215 4.30 1.98 -19.84
CA THR A 215 4.66 2.72 -18.64
C THR A 215 3.44 3.30 -17.91
N LEU A 216 3.58 3.59 -16.61
CA LEU A 216 2.62 4.39 -15.83
C LEU A 216 3.03 5.88 -15.71
N GLY A 217 3.91 6.37 -16.58
CA GLY A 217 4.45 7.73 -16.53
C GLY A 217 3.43 8.87 -16.65
N PHE A 218 2.18 8.58 -17.05
CA PHE A 218 1.06 9.52 -16.93
C PHE A 218 0.73 9.87 -15.47
N LEU A 219 1.25 9.12 -14.49
CA LEU A 219 1.21 9.38 -13.05
C LEU A 219 2.55 9.87 -12.47
N GLN A 220 3.47 10.40 -13.28
CA GLN A 220 4.81 10.80 -12.82
C GLN A 220 4.80 11.84 -11.67
N ASN A 221 3.71 12.59 -11.47
CA ASN A 221 3.57 13.56 -10.39
C ASN A 221 2.94 12.99 -9.11
N LEU A 222 2.51 11.74 -9.13
CA LEU A 222 1.93 11.06 -7.98
C LEU A 222 2.96 10.94 -6.85
N GLN A 223 2.59 11.41 -5.67
CA GLN A 223 3.42 11.42 -4.46
C GLN A 223 2.90 10.45 -3.41
N ASP A 224 1.57 10.36 -3.27
CA ASP A 224 0.93 9.60 -2.21
C ASP A 224 -0.15 8.66 -2.74
N ILE A 225 -0.10 7.40 -2.30
CA ILE A 225 -1.19 6.43 -2.43
C ILE A 225 -1.63 6.02 -1.03
N GLU A 226 -2.93 6.09 -0.77
CA GLU A 226 -3.56 5.54 0.42
C GLU A 226 -4.82 4.77 0.00
N SER A 227 -4.86 3.45 0.21
CA SER A 227 -6.03 2.64 -0.10
C SER A 227 -6.97 2.49 1.11
N GLY A 228 -8.24 2.15 0.83
CA GLY A 228 -9.30 2.05 1.84
C GLY A 228 -9.27 0.74 2.64
N GLU A 229 -10.19 0.63 3.61
CA GLU A 229 -10.32 -0.54 4.50
C GLU A 229 -10.75 -1.82 3.75
N ASP A 230 -11.42 -1.67 2.61
CA ASP A 230 -11.86 -2.81 1.78
C ASP A 230 -10.80 -3.24 0.75
N ALA A 231 -9.64 -2.57 0.68
CA ALA A 231 -8.66 -2.81 -0.36
C ALA A 231 -7.78 -4.03 -0.06
N GLU A 232 -8.08 -5.18 -0.68
CA GLU A 232 -7.23 -6.38 -0.62
C GLU A 232 -5.83 -6.12 -1.20
N THR A 233 -5.73 -5.28 -2.23
CA THR A 233 -4.46 -4.83 -2.80
C THR A 233 -4.45 -3.31 -2.92
N THR A 234 -3.35 -2.69 -2.49
CA THR A 234 -3.12 -1.25 -2.67
C THR A 234 -2.52 -0.95 -4.04
N PHE A 235 -1.68 -1.86 -4.52
CA PHE A 235 -0.99 -1.72 -5.78
C PHE A 235 -0.99 -3.08 -6.49
N ARG A 236 -1.60 -3.17 -7.67
CA ARG A 236 -1.79 -4.42 -8.40
C ARG A 236 -1.43 -4.25 -9.87
N LEU A 237 -0.47 -5.05 -10.32
CA LEU A 237 -0.07 -5.19 -11.71
C LEU A 237 -0.18 -6.67 -12.10
N ASP A 238 -1.19 -7.00 -12.90
CA ASP A 238 -1.41 -8.37 -13.35
C ASP A 238 -1.44 -8.46 -14.88
N SER A 239 -0.65 -9.38 -15.44
CA SER A 239 -0.66 -9.74 -16.86
C SER A 239 -0.38 -8.56 -17.81
N ASN A 240 0.46 -7.59 -17.43
CA ASN A 240 0.83 -6.47 -18.31
C ASN A 240 2.13 -6.77 -19.05
N TRP A 241 2.03 -7.45 -20.19
CA TRP A 241 3.19 -8.01 -20.89
C TRP A 241 4.07 -6.97 -21.58
N TYR A 242 3.53 -5.78 -21.85
CA TYR A 242 4.25 -4.66 -22.47
C TYR A 242 4.81 -3.66 -21.46
N LEU A 243 4.44 -3.79 -20.18
CA LEU A 243 4.81 -2.83 -19.15
C LEU A 243 6.28 -3.02 -18.79
N ARG A 244 7.11 -2.01 -19.11
CA ARG A 244 8.57 -2.06 -18.97
C ARG A 244 9.09 -1.34 -17.74
N ARG A 245 8.40 -0.27 -17.34
CA ARG A 245 8.81 0.64 -16.25
C ARG A 245 7.57 1.29 -15.64
N LEU A 246 7.65 1.69 -14.37
CA LEU A 246 6.51 2.34 -13.70
C LEU A 246 6.50 3.86 -13.89
N ASP A 247 7.66 4.52 -13.89
CA ASP A 247 7.76 6.00 -13.99
C ASP A 247 6.99 6.80 -12.93
N LEU A 248 6.82 6.22 -11.75
CA LEU A 248 6.25 6.89 -10.57
C LEU A 248 7.34 7.69 -9.84
N ILE A 249 8.01 8.60 -10.56
CA ILE A 249 9.27 9.23 -10.14
C ILE A 249 9.16 10.13 -8.90
N LYS A 250 7.96 10.65 -8.60
CA LYS A 250 7.70 11.49 -7.41
C LYS A 250 7.05 10.72 -6.26
N LEU A 251 6.81 9.42 -6.41
CA LEU A 251 6.11 8.64 -5.41
C LEU A 251 6.97 8.50 -4.14
N GLN A 252 6.38 8.88 -3.00
CA GLN A 252 7.06 8.97 -1.71
C GLN A 252 6.34 8.19 -0.61
N SER A 253 5.05 7.88 -0.79
CA SER A 253 4.26 7.17 0.23
C SER A 253 3.29 6.17 -0.41
N ILE A 254 3.27 4.96 0.15
CA ILE A 254 2.26 3.92 -0.12
C ILE A 254 1.71 3.47 1.22
N LYS A 255 0.40 3.63 1.41
CA LYS A 255 -0.31 3.31 2.66
C LYS A 255 -1.59 2.54 2.35
N SER A 256 -2.08 1.83 3.35
CA SER A 256 -3.41 1.25 3.35
C SER A 256 -4.06 1.43 4.71
N ARG A 257 -5.36 1.72 4.71
CA ARG A 257 -6.21 1.62 5.91
C ARG A 257 -6.55 0.17 6.24
N ASN A 258 -6.42 -0.74 5.27
CA ASN A 258 -6.50 -2.17 5.50
C ASN A 258 -5.11 -2.72 5.89
N PRO A 259 -4.91 -3.18 7.15
CA PRO A 259 -3.63 -3.75 7.58
C PRO A 259 -3.27 -5.05 6.85
N ASP A 260 -4.23 -5.69 6.18
CA ASP A 260 -4.05 -6.91 5.39
C ASP A 260 -3.88 -6.66 3.89
N SER A 261 -3.77 -5.39 3.47
CA SER A 261 -3.61 -5.04 2.06
C SER A 261 -2.24 -5.40 1.52
N ASP A 262 -2.20 -5.97 0.33
CA ASP A 262 -0.98 -6.41 -0.33
C ASP A 262 -0.56 -5.48 -1.49
N ALA A 263 0.67 -5.68 -1.98
CA ALA A 263 1.06 -5.28 -3.32
C ALA A 263 1.26 -6.53 -4.19
N ARG A 264 0.72 -6.53 -5.41
CA ARG A 264 0.74 -7.71 -6.31
C ARG A 264 1.38 -7.37 -7.66
N PHE A 265 2.28 -8.24 -8.10
CA PHE A 265 3.04 -8.16 -9.35
C PHE A 265 3.06 -9.51 -10.05
N PHE A 266 2.01 -9.84 -10.81
CA PHE A 266 1.89 -11.15 -11.47
C PHE A 266 1.99 -11.01 -13.00
N GLN A 267 2.80 -11.84 -13.65
CA GLN A 267 2.90 -11.93 -15.12
C GLN A 267 3.20 -10.57 -15.81
N ASN A 268 4.24 -9.87 -15.37
CA ASN A 268 4.72 -8.64 -15.99
C ASN A 268 6.17 -8.85 -16.46
N ASP A 269 6.36 -9.69 -17.47
CA ASP A 269 7.67 -10.28 -17.78
C ASP A 269 8.72 -9.25 -18.27
N GLU A 270 8.29 -8.15 -18.87
CA GLU A 270 9.19 -7.06 -19.30
C GLU A 270 9.40 -5.98 -18.21
N LEU A 271 8.68 -6.06 -17.09
CA LEU A 271 8.70 -5.02 -16.05
C LEU A 271 9.99 -5.12 -15.24
N CYS A 272 10.76 -4.04 -15.25
CA CYS A 272 11.80 -3.80 -14.27
C CYS A 272 11.37 -2.74 -13.25
N LEU A 273 11.93 -2.79 -12.04
CA LEU A 273 11.62 -1.88 -10.95
C LEU A 273 12.78 -0.93 -10.63
N ASP A 274 12.44 0.30 -10.29
CA ASP A 274 13.40 1.27 -9.76
C ASP A 274 13.79 0.90 -8.32
N PRO A 275 15.08 0.91 -7.96
CA PRO A 275 15.55 0.72 -6.59
C PRO A 275 14.77 1.52 -5.54
N ALA A 276 14.48 2.80 -5.79
CA ALA A 276 13.77 3.66 -4.85
C ALA A 276 12.32 3.22 -4.63
N PHE A 277 11.65 2.72 -5.68
CA PHE A 277 10.29 2.18 -5.57
C PHE A 277 10.25 0.92 -4.69
N VAL A 278 11.27 0.08 -4.81
CA VAL A 278 11.42 -1.13 -3.99
C VAL A 278 11.65 -0.78 -2.52
N GLN A 279 12.51 0.20 -2.23
CA GLN A 279 12.68 0.69 -0.86
C GLN A 279 11.37 1.22 -0.29
N LEU A 280 10.61 1.95 -1.10
CA LEU A 280 9.32 2.49 -0.71
C LEU A 280 8.32 1.38 -0.37
N LEU A 281 8.21 0.36 -1.23
CA LEU A 281 7.37 -0.81 -0.97
C LEU A 281 7.76 -1.52 0.32
N ALA A 282 9.06 -1.80 0.52
CA ALA A 282 9.55 -2.47 1.72
C ALA A 282 9.24 -1.69 3.01
N ARG A 283 9.32 -0.35 2.94
CA ARG A 283 9.05 0.53 4.08
C ARG A 283 7.57 0.77 4.34
N SER A 284 6.69 0.41 3.40
CA SER A 284 5.25 0.61 3.53
C SER A 284 4.62 -0.18 4.69
N SER A 285 3.33 0.06 4.93
CA SER A 285 2.51 -0.66 5.91
C SER A 285 1.76 -1.85 5.33
N LEU A 286 2.05 -2.24 4.08
CA LEU A 286 1.35 -3.34 3.41
C LEU A 286 1.70 -4.69 4.05
N ARG A 287 0.80 -5.66 4.00
CA ARG A 287 0.98 -6.97 4.63
C ARG A 287 2.02 -7.82 3.91
N LYS A 288 1.90 -7.95 2.58
CA LYS A 288 2.88 -8.66 1.77
C LYS A 288 3.03 -8.09 0.36
N ILE A 289 4.14 -8.47 -0.27
CA ILE A 289 4.34 -8.32 -1.71
C ILE A 289 4.20 -9.71 -2.34
N GLU A 290 3.24 -9.86 -3.23
CA GLU A 290 2.97 -11.08 -3.98
C GLU A 290 3.56 -10.93 -5.38
N SER A 291 4.38 -11.89 -5.80
CA SER A 291 4.85 -11.97 -7.18
C SER A 291 5.01 -13.42 -7.64
N ASN A 292 4.80 -13.70 -8.92
CA ASN A 292 4.99 -15.04 -9.49
C ASN A 292 6.15 -15.12 -10.51
N SER A 293 6.72 -13.97 -10.89
CA SER A 293 7.95 -13.86 -11.69
C SER A 293 9.06 -13.23 -10.85
N GLY A 294 10.32 -13.55 -11.15
CA GLY A 294 11.44 -12.85 -10.53
C GLY A 294 11.39 -11.38 -10.94
N MET A 295 11.10 -10.48 -10.00
CA MET A 295 11.15 -9.04 -10.26
C MET A 295 12.61 -8.61 -10.44
N GLU A 296 12.92 -7.88 -11.51
CA GLU A 296 14.28 -7.41 -11.78
C GLU A 296 14.40 -5.90 -11.58
N TYR A 297 15.60 -5.43 -11.23
CA TYR A 297 15.87 -4.00 -11.23
C TYR A 297 16.09 -3.49 -12.65
N CYS A 298 15.66 -2.26 -12.90
CA CYS A 298 15.96 -1.59 -14.15
C CYS A 298 17.47 -1.33 -14.31
N GLY A 299 17.94 -1.37 -15.56
CA GLY A 299 19.28 -0.91 -15.92
C GLY A 299 19.48 0.58 -15.61
N LEU A 300 20.74 1.02 -15.52
CA LEU A 300 21.07 2.42 -15.20
C LEU A 300 20.44 3.43 -16.18
N ASP A 301 20.15 3.02 -17.41
CA ASP A 301 19.47 3.82 -18.44
C ASP A 301 17.97 4.06 -18.15
N LYS A 302 17.39 3.32 -17.21
CA LYS A 302 15.95 3.28 -16.92
C LYS A 302 15.58 3.60 -15.47
N ILE A 303 16.56 3.84 -14.58
CA ILE A 303 16.31 4.23 -13.19
C ILE A 303 16.41 5.74 -13.00
N ASN A 304 15.80 6.22 -11.92
CA ASN A 304 15.94 7.59 -11.47
C ASN A 304 17.29 7.80 -10.78
N ASN A 305 17.93 8.94 -11.07
CA ASN A 305 19.23 9.33 -10.49
C ASN A 305 20.33 8.25 -10.63
N PRO A 306 20.63 7.77 -11.84
CA PRO A 306 21.52 6.63 -12.04
C PRO A 306 22.97 6.87 -11.58
N SER A 307 23.42 8.12 -11.53
CA SER A 307 24.76 8.50 -11.04
C SER A 307 24.99 8.18 -9.55
N THR A 308 23.92 7.91 -8.79
CA THR A 308 24.02 7.54 -7.38
C THR A 308 24.34 6.06 -7.16
N TYR A 309 24.26 5.24 -8.21
CA TYR A 309 24.48 3.80 -8.17
C TYR A 309 25.77 3.42 -8.88
N CYS A 310 26.48 2.43 -8.33
CA CYS A 310 27.51 1.69 -9.05
C CYS A 310 27.02 0.30 -9.43
N THR A 311 27.58 -0.23 -10.51
CA THR A 311 27.29 -1.57 -11.03
C THR A 311 28.57 -2.24 -11.49
N GLY A 312 28.49 -3.52 -11.84
CA GLY A 312 29.61 -4.26 -12.43
C GLY A 312 30.62 -4.75 -11.39
N LYS A 313 31.89 -4.94 -11.79
CA LYS A 313 32.91 -5.51 -10.89
C LYS A 313 33.24 -4.54 -9.75
N LEU A 314 33.30 -5.05 -8.52
CA LEU A 314 33.67 -4.26 -7.32
C LEU A 314 35.03 -3.57 -7.49
N SER A 315 36.00 -4.24 -8.11
CA SER A 315 37.33 -3.69 -8.38
C SER A 315 37.32 -2.45 -9.27
N SER A 316 36.29 -2.26 -10.12
CA SER A 316 36.12 -1.10 -10.99
C SER A 316 35.23 0.00 -10.40
N MET A 317 34.68 -0.24 -9.21
CA MET A 317 33.77 0.69 -8.54
C MET A 317 34.50 1.95 -8.07
N ASN A 318 33.85 3.11 -8.20
CA ASN A 318 34.34 4.36 -7.62
C ASN A 318 34.44 4.25 -6.08
N ASP A 319 35.52 4.76 -5.48
CA ASP A 319 35.73 4.77 -4.01
C ASP A 319 34.64 5.52 -3.23
N ARG A 320 33.87 6.39 -3.88
CA ARG A 320 32.76 7.12 -3.27
C ARG A 320 31.40 6.40 -3.42
N CYS A 321 31.36 5.24 -4.06
CA CYS A 321 30.09 4.54 -4.22
C CYS A 321 29.64 3.89 -2.92
N ILE A 322 28.43 4.23 -2.49
CA ILE A 322 27.78 3.65 -1.30
C ILE A 322 26.50 2.87 -1.66
N ARG A 323 26.01 2.96 -2.91
CA ARG A 323 24.81 2.26 -3.39
C ARG A 323 25.18 1.35 -4.57
N TYR A 324 25.18 0.05 -4.35
CA TYR A 324 25.50 -0.93 -5.39
C TYR A 324 24.22 -1.52 -5.98
N LEU A 325 24.13 -1.57 -7.30
CA LEU A 325 23.05 -2.20 -8.05
C LEU A 325 23.59 -3.42 -8.79
N GLY A 326 23.18 -4.59 -8.35
CA GLY A 326 23.64 -5.88 -8.85
C GLY A 326 23.93 -6.89 -7.74
N ASN A 327 24.29 -8.10 -8.14
CA ASN A 327 24.67 -9.15 -7.21
C ASN A 327 26.20 -9.15 -6.97
N ILE A 328 26.61 -9.49 -5.75
CA ILE A 328 28.00 -9.71 -5.36
C ILE A 328 28.16 -11.21 -5.11
N ILE A 329 28.92 -11.90 -5.96
CA ILE A 329 28.97 -13.37 -5.97
C ILE A 329 30.42 -13.83 -5.93
N TYR A 330 30.78 -14.58 -4.89
CA TYR A 330 32.02 -15.35 -4.81
C TYR A 330 31.67 -16.78 -4.45
N THR A 331 31.87 -17.71 -5.39
CA THR A 331 31.54 -19.13 -5.23
C THR A 331 32.64 -19.98 -5.83
N ASN A 332 32.89 -21.16 -5.27
CA ASN A 332 33.74 -22.20 -5.88
C ASN A 332 32.91 -23.29 -6.60
N GLY A 333 31.57 -23.18 -6.59
CA GLY A 333 30.68 -24.17 -7.24
C GLY A 333 30.65 -25.54 -6.57
N VAL A 334 31.19 -25.67 -5.36
CA VAL A 334 31.27 -26.94 -4.63
C VAL A 334 29.88 -27.26 -4.06
N GLY A 335 29.26 -28.34 -4.52
CA GLY A 335 27.95 -28.79 -4.03
C GLY A 335 27.97 -29.19 -2.55
N ASP A 336 26.80 -29.33 -1.92
CA ASP A 336 26.68 -29.55 -0.47
C ASP A 336 27.39 -30.79 0.08
N TYR A 337 27.58 -31.80 -0.76
CA TYR A 337 28.12 -33.10 -0.37
C TYR A 337 29.56 -33.33 -0.86
N SER A 338 30.16 -32.36 -1.53
CA SER A 338 31.56 -32.45 -1.98
C SER A 338 32.51 -31.77 -1.00
N GLU A 339 33.69 -32.36 -0.85
CA GLU A 339 34.81 -31.77 -0.10
C GLU A 339 35.17 -30.41 -0.70
N ASN A 340 35.48 -29.44 0.16
CA ASN A 340 35.92 -28.11 -0.24
C ASN A 340 37.42 -28.17 -0.64
N ILE A 341 37.69 -28.71 -1.83
CA ILE A 341 39.07 -29.00 -2.26
C ILE A 341 39.82 -27.71 -2.64
N ASN A 342 39.11 -26.64 -3.02
CA ASN A 342 39.70 -25.33 -3.32
C ASN A 342 38.80 -24.17 -2.85
N ALA A 343 39.27 -23.42 -1.86
CA ALA A 343 38.57 -22.26 -1.35
C ALA A 343 38.65 -21.07 -2.33
N THR A 344 37.51 -20.42 -2.62
CA THR A 344 37.48 -19.18 -3.40
C THR A 344 38.17 -18.06 -2.64
N LYS A 345 39.19 -17.45 -3.28
CA LYS A 345 39.87 -16.27 -2.74
C LYS A 345 39.09 -15.02 -3.12
N ILE A 346 38.74 -14.22 -2.12
CA ILE A 346 38.15 -12.90 -2.32
C ILE A 346 39.28 -11.87 -2.23
N PRO A 347 39.50 -11.04 -3.27
CA PRO A 347 40.50 -9.98 -3.21
C PRO A 347 40.24 -9.02 -2.03
N GLN A 348 41.29 -8.66 -1.29
CA GLN A 348 41.15 -7.74 -0.16
C GLN A 348 40.60 -6.37 -0.58
N ALA A 349 40.88 -5.95 -1.82
CA ALA A 349 40.31 -4.73 -2.39
C ALA A 349 38.78 -4.82 -2.51
N ASP A 350 38.25 -5.96 -2.94
CA ASP A 350 36.81 -6.17 -3.05
C ASP A 350 36.14 -6.23 -1.68
N ILE A 351 36.80 -6.82 -0.66
CA ILE A 351 36.33 -6.77 0.73
C ILE A 351 36.20 -5.33 1.22
N LYS A 352 37.22 -4.49 0.99
CA LYS A 352 37.17 -3.07 1.34
C LYS A 352 36.04 -2.34 0.61
N LYS A 353 35.79 -2.66 -0.66
CA LYS A 353 34.67 -2.10 -1.43
C LYS A 353 33.33 -2.52 -0.86
N MET A 354 33.14 -3.80 -0.53
CA MET A 354 31.92 -4.29 0.12
C MET A 354 31.67 -3.59 1.47
N GLN A 355 32.72 -3.37 2.26
CA GLN A 355 32.63 -2.70 3.56
C GLN A 355 32.21 -1.22 3.48
N GLN A 356 32.39 -0.57 2.33
CA GLN A 356 31.97 0.82 2.09
C GLN A 356 30.50 0.95 1.73
N LEU A 357 29.87 -0.12 1.24
CA LEU A 357 28.49 -0.07 0.75
C LEU A 357 27.52 0.12 1.91
N GLU A 358 26.62 1.08 1.76
CA GLU A 358 25.49 1.33 2.66
C GLU A 358 24.22 0.65 2.14
N PHE A 359 24.05 0.59 0.81
CA PHE A 359 22.87 0.03 0.16
C PHE A 359 23.27 -0.97 -0.92
N VAL A 360 22.63 -2.13 -0.92
CA VAL A 360 22.79 -3.14 -1.97
C VAL A 360 21.43 -3.51 -2.57
N PHE A 361 21.26 -3.22 -3.86
CA PHE A 361 20.10 -3.57 -4.67
C PHE A 361 20.44 -4.82 -5.48
N GLY A 362 20.32 -5.95 -4.81
CA GLY A 362 20.78 -7.26 -5.23
C GLY A 362 21.20 -8.08 -4.02
N GLY A 363 21.89 -9.19 -4.28
CA GLY A 363 22.22 -10.15 -3.24
C GLY A 363 23.72 -10.35 -3.09
N ILE A 364 24.15 -10.71 -1.88
CA ILE A 364 25.53 -11.03 -1.53
C ILE A 364 25.64 -12.53 -1.28
N TYR A 365 26.40 -13.23 -2.11
CA TYR A 365 26.55 -14.70 -2.06
C TYR A 365 28.04 -15.05 -1.92
N ILE A 366 28.41 -15.54 -0.75
CA ILE A 366 29.77 -15.92 -0.39
C ILE A 366 29.79 -17.41 -0.05
N HIS A 367 30.34 -18.20 -0.96
CA HIS A 367 30.30 -19.66 -0.91
C HIS A 367 31.72 -20.25 -1.04
N GLY A 368 32.08 -21.11 -0.09
CA GLY A 368 33.30 -21.92 -0.21
C GLY A 368 34.57 -21.10 -0.15
N THR A 369 34.64 -20.05 0.67
CA THR A 369 35.77 -19.12 0.69
C THR A 369 36.76 -19.38 1.83
N ALA A 370 37.96 -18.81 1.69
CA ALA A 370 39.01 -18.86 2.72
C ALA A 370 38.89 -17.71 3.76
N LEU A 371 37.73 -17.05 3.84
CA LEU A 371 37.51 -15.97 4.80
C LEU A 371 37.49 -16.50 6.23
N THR A 372 38.21 -15.82 7.13
CA THR A 372 38.17 -16.08 8.57
C THR A 372 37.17 -15.19 9.30
N ASN A 373 36.92 -14.00 8.77
CA ASN A 373 35.91 -13.06 9.23
C ASN A 373 35.16 -12.45 8.03
N PHE A 374 33.92 -12.04 8.27
CA PHE A 374 33.14 -11.30 7.28
C PHE A 374 32.32 -10.21 7.96
N SER A 375 32.70 -8.94 7.73
CA SER A 375 32.02 -7.79 8.34
C SER A 375 31.67 -6.76 7.27
N LEU A 376 30.44 -6.25 7.32
CA LEU A 376 29.96 -5.14 6.50
C LEU A 376 29.51 -4.01 7.44
N PRO A 377 30.44 -3.17 7.91
CA PRO A 377 30.16 -2.21 8.98
C PRO A 377 29.22 -1.09 8.53
N ASN A 378 29.22 -0.70 7.26
CA ASN A 378 28.39 0.39 6.75
C ASN A 378 27.06 -0.08 6.15
N LEU A 379 26.88 -1.39 5.91
CA LEU A 379 25.69 -1.89 5.23
C LEU A 379 24.45 -1.61 6.09
N GLU A 380 23.57 -0.76 5.57
CA GLU A 380 22.31 -0.39 6.20
C GLU A 380 21.15 -1.21 5.65
N GLU A 381 21.11 -1.41 4.33
CA GLU A 381 19.97 -2.03 3.67
C GLU A 381 20.39 -2.91 2.49
N ILE A 382 19.74 -4.06 2.36
CA ILE A 382 19.91 -4.97 1.22
C ILE A 382 18.56 -5.43 0.69
N TYR A 383 18.43 -5.39 -0.64
CA TYR A 383 17.17 -5.64 -1.34
C TYR A 383 17.33 -6.65 -2.47
N GLN A 384 16.91 -7.90 -2.23
CA GLN A 384 16.90 -8.94 -3.24
C GLN A 384 15.51 -9.16 -3.84
N MET A 385 15.44 -9.16 -5.18
CA MET A 385 14.19 -9.35 -5.91
C MET A 385 14.28 -10.34 -7.06
N ALA A 386 15.45 -10.41 -7.71
CA ALA A 386 15.68 -11.23 -8.89
C ALA A 386 16.23 -12.61 -8.53
N ALA A 387 15.99 -13.62 -9.37
CA ALA A 387 16.73 -14.87 -9.25
C ALA A 387 18.22 -14.60 -9.58
N VAL A 388 19.12 -15.28 -8.88
CA VAL A 388 20.55 -15.16 -9.13
C VAL A 388 21.05 -16.42 -9.80
N ARG A 389 21.63 -16.26 -10.99
CA ARG A 389 22.42 -17.31 -11.63
C ARG A 389 23.88 -17.11 -11.26
N THR A 390 24.48 -18.12 -10.67
CA THR A 390 25.92 -18.13 -10.41
C THR A 390 26.70 -18.40 -11.70
N PRO A 391 27.99 -18.04 -11.75
CA PRO A 391 28.88 -18.41 -12.85
C PRO A 391 28.99 -19.94 -13.07
N THR A 392 28.72 -20.74 -12.03
CA THR A 392 28.78 -22.20 -12.04
C THR A 392 27.49 -22.86 -12.53
N GLY A 393 26.46 -22.06 -12.84
CA GLY A 393 25.16 -22.54 -13.31
C GLY A 393 24.16 -22.82 -12.18
N ASP A 394 24.58 -22.75 -10.92
CA ASP A 394 23.67 -22.84 -9.78
C ASP A 394 22.69 -21.67 -9.79
N ARG A 395 21.41 -21.98 -9.60
CA ARG A 395 20.36 -20.98 -9.47
C ARG A 395 20.04 -20.78 -7.99
N PHE A 396 20.39 -19.61 -7.46
CA PHE A 396 19.82 -19.15 -6.21
C PHE A 396 18.50 -18.48 -6.54
N GLU A 397 17.40 -19.10 -6.13
CA GLU A 397 16.10 -18.45 -6.18
C GLU A 397 16.15 -17.13 -5.38
N PRO A 398 15.31 -16.11 -5.70
CA PRO A 398 15.29 -14.76 -5.11
C PRO A 398 14.98 -14.68 -3.59
N TRP A 399 15.19 -15.77 -2.86
CA TRP A 399 14.73 -15.98 -1.50
C TRP A 399 15.70 -15.41 -0.48
N TYR A 400 16.99 -15.26 -0.86
CA TYR A 400 18.05 -14.82 0.03
C TYR A 400 18.71 -13.55 -0.47
N ALA A 401 18.76 -12.54 0.38
CA ALA A 401 19.50 -11.31 0.14
C ALA A 401 20.99 -11.45 0.51
N LEU A 402 21.30 -12.19 1.57
CA LEU A 402 22.68 -12.43 1.99
C LEU A 402 22.87 -13.91 2.31
N VAL A 403 23.83 -14.55 1.65
CA VAL A 403 24.15 -15.98 1.82
C VAL A 403 25.63 -16.15 2.13
N LEU A 404 25.95 -16.70 3.30
CA LEU A 404 27.28 -17.21 3.65
C LEU A 404 27.19 -18.72 3.81
N ARG A 405 27.80 -19.46 2.89
CA ARG A 405 27.69 -20.92 2.82
C ARG A 405 29.07 -21.57 2.76
N LYS A 406 29.28 -22.69 3.48
CA LYS A 406 30.52 -23.50 3.40
C LYS A 406 31.83 -22.72 3.50
N ASN A 407 31.84 -21.66 4.29
CA ASN A 407 33.07 -20.94 4.59
C ASN A 407 33.69 -21.59 5.83
N ASP A 408 34.37 -22.71 5.64
CA ASP A 408 34.85 -23.56 6.75
C ASP A 408 35.84 -22.85 7.68
N TYR A 409 36.53 -21.84 7.17
CA TYR A 409 37.46 -21.00 7.93
C TYR A 409 36.78 -19.83 8.66
N LEU A 410 35.51 -19.54 8.36
CA LEU A 410 34.80 -18.37 8.87
C LEU A 410 34.44 -18.60 10.34
N THR A 411 34.89 -17.69 11.20
CA THR A 411 34.67 -17.77 12.66
C THR A 411 33.75 -16.69 13.18
N GLU A 412 33.67 -15.55 12.48
CA GLU A 412 32.92 -14.37 12.92
C GLU A 412 32.24 -13.65 11.74
N VAL A 413 31.02 -13.17 11.99
CA VAL A 413 30.27 -12.29 11.09
C VAL A 413 29.72 -11.07 11.82
N SER A 414 29.68 -9.90 11.16
CA SER A 414 29.20 -8.67 11.79
C SER A 414 28.52 -7.70 10.82
N PHE A 415 27.32 -7.24 11.18
CA PHE A 415 26.49 -6.31 10.41
C PHE A 415 25.88 -5.22 11.32
N PRO A 416 26.71 -4.37 11.96
CA PRO A 416 26.28 -3.53 13.07
C PRO A 416 25.23 -2.47 12.71
N ASN A 417 25.24 -1.98 11.46
CA ASN A 417 24.34 -0.92 10.98
C ASN A 417 23.18 -1.44 10.13
N LEU A 418 23.04 -2.75 9.97
CA LEU A 418 22.00 -3.34 9.13
C LEU A 418 20.62 -3.10 9.75
N LYS A 419 19.76 -2.40 9.01
CA LYS A 419 18.40 -2.03 9.42
C LYS A 419 17.35 -2.74 8.59
N MET A 420 17.66 -3.07 7.33
CA MET A 420 16.71 -3.68 6.40
C MET A 420 17.32 -4.83 5.61
N VAL A 421 16.66 -5.99 5.68
CA VAL A 421 16.89 -7.11 4.77
C VAL A 421 15.57 -7.43 4.11
N PHE A 422 15.46 -7.05 2.84
CA PHE A 422 14.32 -7.42 2.02
C PHE A 422 14.65 -8.75 1.34
N ARG A 423 14.06 -9.84 1.88
CA ARG A 423 14.36 -11.28 1.75
C ARG A 423 15.11 -11.88 2.93
N ASP A 424 15.54 -13.14 2.81
CA ASP A 424 16.13 -13.91 3.90
C ASP A 424 17.64 -13.69 4.01
N LEU A 425 18.18 -13.90 5.20
CA LEU A 425 19.61 -14.03 5.45
C LEU A 425 19.91 -15.50 5.76
N LEU A 426 20.87 -16.08 5.05
CA LEU A 426 21.24 -17.50 5.21
C LEU A 426 22.72 -17.63 5.54
N LEU A 427 23.00 -18.10 6.74
CA LEU A 427 24.29 -18.66 7.13
C LEU A 427 24.09 -20.18 7.13
N VAL A 428 24.89 -20.98 6.45
CA VAL A 428 24.68 -22.44 6.47
C VAL A 428 25.97 -23.20 6.21
N ALA A 429 26.16 -24.28 6.95
CA ALA A 429 27.31 -25.18 6.80
C ALA A 429 28.67 -24.45 6.90
N ASN A 430 28.78 -23.39 7.71
CA ASN A 430 30.05 -22.74 7.99
C ASN A 430 30.68 -23.42 9.23
N ALA A 431 31.61 -24.35 9.02
CA ALA A 431 32.05 -25.30 10.05
C ALA A 431 32.54 -24.65 11.37
N ASN A 432 33.28 -23.55 11.27
CA ASN A 432 33.87 -22.87 12.42
C ASN A 432 33.11 -21.62 12.87
N LEU A 433 31.98 -21.29 12.23
CA LEU A 433 31.20 -20.11 12.58
C LEU A 433 30.38 -20.43 13.82
N THR A 434 30.53 -19.62 14.86
CA THR A 434 29.77 -19.81 16.10
C THR A 434 28.29 -19.50 15.84
N THR A 435 27.43 -20.51 15.84
CA THR A 435 25.97 -20.35 15.71
C THR A 435 25.33 -20.43 17.09
N ASP A 436 25.36 -19.34 17.84
CA ASP A 436 24.80 -19.25 19.20
C ASP A 436 23.66 -18.24 19.32
N ASN A 437 23.03 -18.20 20.50
CA ASN A 437 21.86 -17.35 20.76
C ASN A 437 22.26 -15.87 20.77
N ASP A 438 23.53 -15.56 21.02
CA ASP A 438 24.05 -14.20 21.01
C ASP A 438 24.15 -13.65 19.59
N LEU A 439 24.66 -14.45 18.64
CA LEU A 439 24.70 -14.08 17.23
C LEU A 439 23.28 -13.89 16.65
N CYS A 440 22.34 -14.79 16.96
CA CYS A 440 20.95 -14.59 16.56
C CYS A 440 20.37 -13.29 17.16
N ARG A 441 20.59 -13.01 18.45
CA ARG A 441 20.08 -11.78 19.09
C ARG A 441 20.70 -10.51 18.49
N LYS A 442 22.00 -10.53 18.21
CA LYS A 442 22.71 -9.40 17.58
C LYS A 442 22.13 -9.06 16.20
N ILE A 443 21.81 -10.08 15.40
CA ILE A 443 21.22 -9.87 14.06
C ILE A 443 19.72 -9.57 14.14
N ALA A 444 18.97 -10.21 15.05
CA ALA A 444 17.52 -10.06 15.12
C ALA A 444 17.05 -8.74 15.74
N ASN A 445 17.78 -8.20 16.72
CA ASN A 445 17.32 -7.02 17.47
C ASN A 445 17.38 -5.71 16.65
N SER A 446 18.30 -5.59 15.69
CA SER A 446 18.55 -4.38 14.91
C SER A 446 17.88 -4.35 13.53
N VAL A 447 17.54 -5.51 12.97
CA VAL A 447 17.14 -5.63 11.56
C VAL A 447 15.63 -5.82 11.41
N ARG A 448 14.97 -4.99 10.59
CA ARG A 448 13.66 -5.33 10.02
C ARG A 448 13.92 -6.31 8.88
N VAL A 449 13.48 -7.56 9.05
CA VAL A 449 13.66 -8.62 8.04
C VAL A 449 12.28 -8.93 7.44
N HIS A 450 12.18 -8.91 6.11
CA HIS A 450 10.96 -9.29 5.37
C HIS A 450 10.92 -10.79 5.00
N GLY A 451 11.68 -11.59 5.74
CA GLY A 451 12.07 -12.96 5.47
C GLY A 451 12.56 -13.68 6.74
N ALA A 452 13.19 -14.85 6.59
CA ALA A 452 13.77 -15.64 7.66
C ALA A 452 15.29 -15.42 7.83
N ILE A 453 15.83 -15.75 9.00
CA ILE A 453 17.27 -15.88 9.21
C ILE A 453 17.60 -17.32 9.59
N GLY A 454 18.18 -18.07 8.65
CA GLY A 454 18.64 -19.45 8.87
C GLY A 454 20.14 -19.49 9.16
N MET A 455 20.56 -20.29 10.14
CA MET A 455 21.98 -20.53 10.46
C MET A 455 22.47 -21.96 10.18
N ASN A 456 21.58 -22.96 10.28
CA ASN A 456 21.73 -24.32 9.77
C ASN A 456 20.42 -25.10 10.01
N SER A 457 20.37 -26.40 9.68
CA SER A 457 19.17 -27.25 9.88
C SER A 457 18.73 -27.41 11.34
N LEU A 458 19.62 -27.12 12.30
CA LEU A 458 19.37 -27.21 13.74
C LEU A 458 19.21 -25.84 14.41
N TYR A 459 19.41 -24.75 13.66
CA TYR A 459 19.49 -23.41 14.21
C TYR A 459 18.84 -22.38 13.29
N ASP A 460 17.63 -21.99 13.68
CA ASP A 460 16.81 -20.97 13.03
C ASP A 460 16.63 -19.79 14.00
N CYS A 461 17.03 -18.59 13.58
CA CYS A 461 16.90 -17.40 14.40
C CYS A 461 15.45 -16.87 14.44
N SER A 462 14.50 -17.48 13.73
CA SER A 462 13.08 -17.07 13.67
C SER A 462 12.44 -16.85 15.05
N LEU A 463 12.82 -17.65 16.05
CA LEU A 463 12.33 -17.53 17.44
C LEU A 463 12.72 -16.22 18.14
N PHE A 464 13.74 -15.50 17.64
CA PHE A 464 14.17 -14.20 18.19
C PHE A 464 13.44 -13.01 17.58
N PHE A 465 12.64 -13.22 16.53
CA PHE A 465 11.86 -12.18 15.86
C PHE A 465 10.44 -12.08 16.44
N ILE A 466 10.34 -11.68 17.70
CA ILE A 466 9.03 -11.40 18.32
C ILE A 466 8.51 -10.06 17.77
N GLU A 467 7.44 -10.12 16.97
CA GLU A 467 6.49 -9.01 16.74
C GLU A 467 7.01 -7.67 16.18
N LYS A 468 7.88 -7.65 15.18
CA LYS A 468 8.01 -6.46 14.30
C LYS A 468 7.18 -6.72 13.03
N LYS A 469 6.09 -5.95 12.81
CA LYS A 469 5.26 -6.02 11.58
C LYS A 469 6.12 -5.76 10.33
N SER A 470 6.69 -6.84 9.79
CA SER A 470 7.42 -6.85 8.53
C SER A 470 6.52 -7.38 7.42
N ILE A 471 6.50 -6.68 6.30
CA ILE A 471 5.87 -7.13 5.04
C ILE A 471 6.44 -8.52 4.68
N ARG A 472 5.61 -9.53 4.42
CA ARG A 472 6.14 -10.81 3.88
C ARG A 472 6.28 -10.71 2.37
N VAL A 473 7.22 -11.40 1.74
CA VAL A 473 7.25 -11.46 0.27
C VAL A 473 7.10 -12.91 -0.19
N LEU A 474 6.00 -13.22 -0.85
CA LEU A 474 5.65 -14.59 -1.25
C LEU A 474 5.80 -14.76 -2.77
N PHE A 475 6.53 -15.80 -3.17
CA PHE A 475 6.51 -16.30 -4.53
C PHE A 475 5.57 -17.49 -4.64
N THR A 476 4.50 -17.34 -5.41
CA THR A 476 3.72 -18.50 -5.86
C THR A 476 4.39 -19.04 -7.11
N GLY A 477 4.99 -20.23 -7.03
CA GLY A 477 5.55 -20.89 -8.21
C GLY A 477 4.49 -21.06 -9.31
N PRO A 478 4.89 -21.31 -10.58
CA PRO A 478 3.95 -21.59 -11.63
C PRO A 478 3.08 -22.78 -11.19
N SER A 479 1.76 -22.59 -11.16
CA SER A 479 0.81 -23.68 -10.99
C SER A 479 1.12 -24.72 -12.05
N LEU A 480 1.56 -25.91 -11.62
CA LEU A 480 1.67 -27.07 -12.50
C LEU A 480 0.34 -27.20 -13.27
N PRO A 481 0.36 -27.36 -14.60
CA PRO A 481 -0.86 -27.66 -15.32
C PRO A 481 -1.44 -28.95 -14.74
N ALA A 482 -2.75 -28.92 -14.46
CA ALA A 482 -3.48 -30.09 -13.99
C ALA A 482 -3.14 -31.26 -14.90
N VAL A 483 -2.59 -32.33 -14.32
CA VAL A 483 -2.41 -33.60 -15.00
C VAL A 483 -3.80 -34.05 -15.42
N THR A 484 -4.12 -33.90 -16.71
CA THR A 484 -5.24 -34.60 -17.32
C THR A 484 -4.90 -36.07 -17.23
N THR A 485 -5.59 -36.77 -16.33
CA THR A 485 -5.65 -38.23 -16.36
C THR A 485 -6.41 -38.61 -17.63
N ASP A 486 -5.68 -38.85 -18.72
CA ASP A 486 -6.21 -39.62 -19.84
C ASP A 486 -6.50 -41.03 -19.32
N GLY A 487 -7.78 -41.39 -19.39
CA GLY A 487 -8.27 -42.72 -19.10
C GLY A 487 -7.83 -43.69 -20.19
N SER A 488 -7.19 -44.77 -19.76
CA SER A 488 -7.13 -46.05 -20.46
C SER A 488 -8.44 -46.81 -20.32
#